data_AF-A0A2N0B682-F1
#
_entry.id   AF-A0A2N0B682-F1
#
_cell.length_a   1.000
_cell.length_b   1.000
_cell.length_c   1.000
_cell.angle_alpha   90.00
_cell.angle_beta   90.00
_cell.angle_gamma   90.00
#
_symmetry.space_group_name_H-M   'P 1'
#
loop_
_entity.id
_entity.type
_entity.pdbx_description
1 polymer ?
#
loop_
_entity_poly.entity_id
_entity_poly.type
_entity_poly.pdbx_seq_one_letter_code
_entity_poly.pdbx_strand_id
1 'polypeptide(L)'
;RRNNTKYTDYYEAYYLTSSVTLIGLPPQLRIGFTIMNPLVDRTNTDSDGFFQNTPGGLDQTHLVNQWMQTGELKFDPSQTKLRKEKNGLNDYLFTTASYEHTTRLGAFSVGFLFINVDDPSYLMRGYFVVGWKPPFLEYLNPQLTVNSKMLSESNGIYQGTHNVRLTLSHEYFKGKLIQVTPSLVTGYQDVNDNVDRKKGVSDVSPRIQFNLQDFFFAVNWMYRATPSLVDNQYATPSSGVYPDTNQTDDRTVDPSKVHGYTNEAVINAITTYSPNEFVARDLIQHYQSQHIVRGIYFFNVGYSIRI
;
A
#
# COMPACT_ATOMS: atom_id res chain seq x y z
N ARG A 1 10.75 -18.57 -5.86
CA ARG A 1 11.55 -17.47 -6.46
C ARG A 1 12.02 -17.81 -7.85
N ARG A 2 11.45 -17.12 -8.82
CA ARG A 2 11.99 -17.00 -10.18
C ARG A 2 13.41 -16.41 -10.09
N ASN A 3 14.34 -16.92 -10.90
CA ASN A 3 15.74 -16.46 -11.02
C ASN A 3 16.71 -16.70 -9.84
N ASN A 4 16.45 -17.66 -8.93
CA ASN A 4 17.46 -18.10 -7.95
C ASN A 4 17.99 -16.96 -7.02
N THR A 5 17.22 -15.88 -6.87
CA THR A 5 17.60 -14.71 -6.09
C THR A 5 17.53 -15.00 -4.59
N LYS A 6 18.67 -14.85 -3.90
CA LYS A 6 18.79 -15.05 -2.45
C LYS A 6 17.80 -14.16 -1.68
N TYR A 7 17.27 -14.69 -0.58
CA TYR A 7 16.45 -13.92 0.36
C TYR A 7 17.21 -12.66 0.80
N THR A 8 16.57 -11.50 0.65
CA THR A 8 17.07 -10.20 1.10
C THR A 8 16.12 -9.66 2.16
N ASP A 9 16.66 -8.96 3.16
CA ASP A 9 15.88 -8.36 4.25
C ASP A 9 15.12 -7.10 3.83
N TYR A 10 15.22 -6.71 2.55
CA TYR A 10 14.62 -5.52 1.96
C TYR A 10 14.12 -5.79 0.53
N TYR A 11 13.10 -5.03 0.13
CA TYR A 11 12.54 -5.01 -1.22
C TYR A 11 12.83 -3.64 -1.85
N GLU A 12 13.36 -3.63 -3.07
CA GLU A 12 13.66 -2.41 -3.82
C GLU A 12 12.63 -2.24 -4.94
N ALA A 13 11.92 -1.11 -4.91
CA ALA A 13 10.96 -0.75 -5.93
C ALA A 13 11.39 0.54 -6.64
N TYR A 14 11.38 0.54 -7.96
CA TYR A 14 11.71 1.73 -8.75
C TYR A 14 10.44 2.25 -9.40
N TYR A 15 10.11 3.52 -9.18
CA TYR A 15 8.93 4.15 -9.76
C TYR A 15 9.29 5.39 -10.57
N LEU A 16 8.74 5.49 -11.76
CA LEU A 16 8.59 6.77 -12.46
C LEU A 16 7.34 7.44 -11.90
N THR A 17 7.45 8.69 -11.46
CA THR A 17 6.37 9.42 -10.81
C THR A 17 6.09 10.72 -11.53
N SER A 18 4.88 10.86 -12.06
CA SER A 18 4.46 12.11 -12.70
C SER A 18 3.38 12.75 -11.85
N SER A 19 3.56 14.02 -11.50
CA SER A 19 2.59 14.75 -10.68
C SER A 19 2.16 16.06 -11.33
N VAL A 20 0.86 16.33 -11.29
CA VAL A 20 0.27 17.60 -11.70
C VAL A 20 -0.53 18.13 -10.54
N THR A 21 -0.21 19.34 -10.08
CA THR A 21 -1.01 20.04 -9.07
C THR A 21 -1.64 21.26 -9.71
N LEU A 22 -2.96 21.26 -9.76
CA LEU A 22 -3.76 22.41 -10.14
C LEU A 22 -4.07 23.22 -8.89
N ILE A 23 -3.65 24.48 -8.88
CA ILE A 23 -4.04 25.43 -7.84
C ILE A 23 -5.25 26.18 -8.38
N GLY A 24 -6.42 25.85 -7.84
CA GLY A 24 -7.68 26.38 -8.34
C GLY A 24 -7.83 27.88 -8.11
N LEU A 25 -8.77 28.49 -8.83
CA LEU A 25 -9.41 29.74 -8.45
C LEU A 25 -10.78 29.35 -7.87
N PRO A 26 -10.96 29.39 -6.55
CA PRO A 26 -10.20 30.17 -5.57
C PRO A 26 -8.94 29.43 -5.05
N PRO A 27 -7.86 30.15 -4.65
CA PRO A 27 -6.53 29.60 -4.34
C PRO A 27 -6.49 28.58 -3.20
N GLN A 28 -7.57 28.49 -2.44
CA GLN A 28 -7.79 27.50 -1.39
C GLN A 28 -8.06 26.10 -1.94
N LEU A 29 -8.55 25.98 -3.18
CA LEU A 29 -8.81 24.70 -3.82
C LEU A 29 -7.52 24.15 -4.44
N ARG A 30 -7.17 22.91 -4.09
CA ARG A 30 -6.01 22.19 -4.62
C ARG A 30 -6.48 20.87 -5.18
N ILE A 31 -6.20 20.63 -6.46
CA ILE A 31 -6.44 19.35 -7.11
C ILE A 31 -5.09 18.79 -7.52
N GLY A 32 -4.83 17.54 -7.16
CA GLY A 32 -3.57 16.87 -7.42
C GLY A 32 -3.81 15.55 -8.12
N PHE A 33 -2.99 15.26 -9.11
CA PHE A 33 -2.90 13.97 -9.77
C PHE A 33 -1.46 13.50 -9.64
N THR A 34 -1.25 12.29 -9.13
CA THR A 34 0.07 11.67 -9.07
C THR A 34 -0.04 10.27 -9.65
N ILE A 35 0.72 10.00 -10.69
CA ILE A 35 0.84 8.69 -11.31
C ILE A 35 2.16 8.09 -10.87
N MET A 36 2.15 6.84 -10.43
CA MET A 36 3.35 6.08 -10.11
C MET A 36 3.37 4.80 -10.96
N ASN A 37 4.37 4.70 -11.84
CA ASN A 37 4.58 3.55 -12.72
C ASN A 37 5.83 2.79 -12.28
N PRO A 38 5.73 1.50 -11.94
CA PRO A 38 6.90 0.71 -11.60
C PRO A 38 7.77 0.51 -12.84
N LEU A 39 9.08 0.67 -12.66
CA LEU A 39 10.11 0.53 -13.69
C LEU A 39 10.66 -0.90 -13.78
N VAL A 40 10.49 -1.68 -12.72
CA VAL A 40 10.87 -3.10 -12.63
C VAL A 40 9.72 -3.88 -12.02
N ASP A 41 9.68 -5.18 -12.29
CA ASP A 41 8.71 -6.13 -11.71
C ASP A 41 7.25 -5.66 -11.87
N ARG A 42 6.93 -4.93 -12.95
CA ARG A 42 5.57 -4.43 -13.20
C ARG A 42 4.61 -5.59 -13.39
N THR A 43 3.46 -5.52 -12.73
CA THR A 43 2.35 -6.47 -12.89
C THR A 43 2.02 -6.63 -14.38
N ASN A 44 1.59 -7.82 -14.78
CA ASN A 44 1.23 -8.15 -16.16
C ASN A 44 2.37 -8.13 -17.22
N THR A 45 3.64 -8.00 -16.83
CA THR A 45 4.76 -8.15 -17.77
C THR A 45 5.02 -9.63 -18.09
N ASP A 46 5.09 -10.46 -17.06
CA ASP A 46 5.35 -11.89 -17.15
C ASP A 46 4.09 -12.76 -17.26
N SER A 47 4.25 -14.06 -17.57
CA SER A 47 3.14 -15.04 -17.63
C SER A 47 3.32 -16.20 -16.66
N ASP A 48 2.26 -16.64 -16.00
CA ASP A 48 2.26 -17.69 -14.96
C ASP A 48 2.20 -19.11 -15.54
N GLY A 49 2.35 -19.23 -16.86
CA GLY A 49 2.27 -20.50 -17.58
C GLY A 49 0.84 -21.02 -17.75
N PHE A 50 -0.17 -20.37 -17.18
CA PHE A 50 -1.57 -20.70 -17.45
C PHE A 50 -2.04 -20.05 -18.75
N PHE A 51 -3.05 -20.63 -19.39
CA PHE A 51 -3.69 -20.05 -20.57
C PHE A 51 -5.06 -19.47 -20.22
N GLN A 52 -5.44 -18.34 -20.82
CA GLN A 52 -6.77 -17.73 -20.69
C GLN A 52 -7.25 -17.20 -22.04
N ASN A 53 -8.56 -17.22 -22.28
CA ASN A 53 -9.18 -16.70 -23.51
C ASN A 53 -9.55 -15.21 -23.42
N THR A 54 -9.72 -14.69 -22.20
CA THR A 54 -9.94 -13.27 -21.91
C THR A 54 -9.09 -12.84 -20.71
N PRO A 55 -8.75 -11.54 -20.57
CA PRO A 55 -8.05 -11.04 -19.39
C PRO A 55 -8.83 -11.35 -18.09
N GLY A 56 -8.23 -12.14 -17.19
CA GLY A 56 -8.88 -12.56 -15.95
C GLY A 56 -9.87 -13.73 -16.11
N GLY A 57 -9.90 -14.37 -17.28
CA GLY A 57 -10.75 -15.51 -17.59
C GLY A 57 -10.32 -16.81 -16.91
N LEU A 58 -11.13 -17.86 -17.09
CA LEU A 58 -10.85 -19.19 -16.56
C LEU A 58 -9.62 -19.83 -17.21
N ASP A 59 -8.91 -20.65 -16.43
CA ASP A 59 -7.74 -21.39 -16.90
C ASP A 59 -8.08 -22.41 -18.00
N GLN A 60 -7.48 -22.21 -19.18
CA GLN A 60 -7.60 -23.02 -20.39
C GLN A 60 -6.42 -23.97 -20.59
N THR A 61 -5.47 -24.05 -19.65
CA THR A 61 -4.23 -24.84 -19.79
C THR A 61 -4.52 -26.31 -20.07
N HIS A 62 -5.59 -26.85 -19.47
CA HIS A 62 -6.03 -28.21 -19.72
C HIS A 62 -6.42 -28.46 -21.19
N LEU A 63 -7.06 -27.49 -21.87
CA LEU A 63 -7.43 -27.59 -23.29
C LEU A 63 -6.20 -27.51 -24.20
N VAL A 64 -5.23 -26.66 -23.85
CA VAL A 64 -3.96 -26.55 -24.59
C VAL A 64 -3.14 -27.83 -24.45
N ASN A 65 -3.02 -28.37 -23.24
CA ASN A 65 -2.35 -29.65 -22.99
C ASN A 65 -3.04 -30.81 -23.72
N GLN A 66 -4.38 -30.83 -23.73
CA GLN A 66 -5.14 -31.84 -24.45
C GLN A 66 -4.89 -31.76 -25.96
N TRP A 67 -4.91 -30.57 -26.57
CA TRP A 67 -4.57 -30.39 -27.98
C TRP A 67 -3.14 -30.85 -28.31
N MET A 68 -2.16 -30.56 -27.45
CA MET A 68 -0.78 -31.04 -27.62
C MET A 68 -0.68 -32.57 -27.58
N GLN A 69 -1.56 -33.24 -26.84
CA GLN A 69 -1.58 -34.71 -26.70
C GLN A 69 -2.41 -35.41 -27.78
N THR A 70 -3.54 -34.83 -28.19
CA THR A 70 -4.52 -35.50 -29.06
C THR A 70 -4.61 -34.90 -30.46
N GLY A 71 -4.07 -33.70 -30.68
CA GLY A 71 -4.21 -32.95 -31.93
C GLY A 71 -5.59 -32.32 -32.15
N GLU A 72 -6.54 -32.53 -31.23
CA GLU A 72 -7.91 -32.03 -31.36
C GLU A 72 -8.04 -30.62 -30.81
N LEU A 73 -8.41 -29.65 -31.66
CA LEU A 73 -8.50 -28.24 -31.26
C LEU A 73 -9.87 -27.93 -30.61
N LYS A 74 -9.87 -27.74 -29.29
CA LYS A 74 -11.08 -27.42 -28.47
C LYS A 74 -11.13 -25.99 -27.92
N PHE A 75 -10.22 -25.13 -28.35
CA PHE A 75 -10.13 -23.73 -27.95
C PHE A 75 -9.81 -22.87 -29.17
N ASP A 76 -10.07 -21.57 -29.09
CA ASP A 76 -9.68 -20.61 -30.13
C ASP A 76 -8.21 -20.18 -29.90
N PRO A 77 -7.26 -20.55 -30.79
CA PRO A 77 -5.84 -20.17 -30.64
C PRO A 77 -5.60 -18.67 -30.77
N SER A 78 -6.50 -17.94 -31.43
CA SER A 78 -6.36 -16.48 -31.63
C SER A 78 -6.71 -15.69 -30.35
N GLN A 79 -7.55 -16.27 -29.50
CA GLN A 79 -7.98 -15.68 -28.23
C GLN A 79 -7.24 -16.26 -27.02
N THR A 80 -6.82 -17.52 -27.09
CA THR A 80 -6.15 -18.21 -25.99
C THR A 80 -4.70 -17.77 -25.90
N LYS A 81 -4.37 -17.00 -24.86
CA LYS A 81 -3.04 -16.46 -24.62
C LYS A 81 -2.57 -16.86 -23.23
N LEU A 82 -1.25 -16.86 -23.04
CA LEU A 82 -0.68 -17.01 -21.72
C LEU A 82 -1.24 -15.92 -20.79
N ARG A 83 -1.77 -16.34 -19.65
CA ARG A 83 -2.25 -15.48 -18.60
C ARG A 83 -1.06 -14.71 -18.04
N LYS A 84 -1.28 -13.42 -17.87
CA LYS A 84 -0.30 -12.50 -17.31
C LYS A 84 -0.26 -12.68 -15.79
N GLU A 85 0.94 -12.78 -15.22
CA GLU A 85 1.12 -12.91 -13.77
C GLU A 85 0.65 -11.63 -13.06
N LYS A 86 -0.08 -11.81 -11.96
CA LYS A 86 -0.48 -10.73 -11.04
C LYS A 86 0.50 -10.51 -9.88
N ASN A 87 1.70 -11.08 -9.97
CA ASN A 87 2.70 -11.08 -8.89
C ASN A 87 3.63 -9.84 -8.91
N GLY A 88 3.43 -8.90 -9.84
CA GLY A 88 4.25 -7.69 -9.96
C GLY A 88 3.65 -6.45 -9.29
N LEU A 89 4.42 -5.37 -9.27
CA LEU A 89 4.04 -4.03 -8.84
C LEU A 89 2.99 -3.43 -9.78
N ASN A 90 1.91 -2.89 -9.21
CA ASN A 90 0.88 -2.24 -10.00
C ASN A 90 1.22 -0.79 -10.36
N ASP A 91 0.59 -0.27 -11.42
CA ASP A 91 0.51 1.17 -11.65
C ASP A 91 -0.51 1.80 -10.71
N TYR A 92 -0.18 2.97 -10.18
CA TYR A 92 -1.04 3.71 -9.27
C TYR A 92 -1.38 5.09 -9.84
N LEU A 93 -2.65 5.48 -9.70
CA LEU A 93 -3.12 6.85 -9.88
C LEU A 93 -3.73 7.34 -8.57
N PHE A 94 -3.08 8.34 -7.98
CA PHE A 94 -3.57 9.08 -6.83
C PHE A 94 -4.22 10.38 -7.30
N THR A 95 -5.48 10.57 -6.91
CA THR A 95 -6.22 11.81 -7.16
C THR A 95 -6.58 12.44 -5.83
N THR A 96 -6.16 13.68 -5.61
CA THR A 96 -6.50 14.45 -4.41
C THR A 96 -7.31 15.68 -4.80
N ALA A 97 -8.34 15.98 -4.03
CA ALA A 97 -9.07 17.25 -4.12
C ALA A 97 -9.23 17.78 -2.71
N SER A 98 -8.72 18.98 -2.42
CA SER A 98 -8.78 19.54 -1.06
C SER A 98 -9.02 21.04 -1.07
N TYR A 99 -9.66 21.52 -0.02
CA TYR A 99 -9.84 22.91 0.31
C TYR A 99 -9.00 23.25 1.55
N GLU A 100 -8.12 24.24 1.45
CA GLU A 100 -7.25 24.69 2.55
C GLU A 100 -7.66 26.08 3.04
N HIS A 101 -7.87 26.21 4.35
CA HIS A 101 -8.22 27.46 5.01
C HIS A 101 -7.21 27.78 6.11
N THR A 102 -6.64 28.98 6.06
CA THR A 102 -5.64 29.42 7.04
C THR A 102 -6.27 30.26 8.14
N THR A 103 -6.00 29.88 9.39
CA THR A 103 -6.45 30.59 10.59
C THR A 103 -5.26 30.92 11.48
N ARG A 104 -5.50 31.63 12.60
CA ARG A 104 -4.46 31.85 13.63
C ARG A 104 -3.98 30.57 14.30
N LEU A 105 -4.77 29.49 14.25
CA LEU A 105 -4.42 28.18 14.80
C LEU A 105 -3.68 27.30 13.78
N GLY A 106 -3.38 27.82 12.59
CA GLY A 106 -2.73 27.09 11.50
C GLY A 106 -3.62 26.92 10.28
N ALA A 107 -3.11 26.18 9.30
CA ALA A 107 -3.82 25.86 8.08
C ALA A 107 -4.57 24.53 8.24
N PHE A 108 -5.89 24.58 8.07
CA PHE A 108 -6.76 23.41 8.04
C PHE A 108 -7.07 23.04 6.60
N SER A 109 -7.06 21.75 6.29
CA SER A 109 -7.46 21.26 4.97
C SER A 109 -8.54 20.20 5.10
N VAL A 110 -9.50 20.20 4.18
CA VAL A 110 -10.51 19.14 4.07
C VAL A 110 -10.61 18.70 2.61
N GLY A 111 -10.79 17.41 2.36
CA GLY A 111 -10.80 16.92 0.99
C GLY A 111 -11.00 15.43 0.85
N PHE A 112 -10.67 14.95 -0.34
CA PHE A 112 -10.75 13.56 -0.73
C PHE A 112 -9.43 13.10 -1.34
N LEU A 113 -9.09 11.84 -1.08
CA LEU A 113 -8.01 11.11 -1.73
C LEU A 113 -8.61 9.85 -2.36
N PHE A 114 -8.39 9.67 -3.65
CA PHE A 114 -8.75 8.48 -4.39
C PHE A 114 -7.47 7.78 -4.87
N ILE A 115 -7.43 6.46 -4.69
CA ILE A 115 -6.33 5.61 -5.13
C ILE A 115 -6.90 4.60 -6.11
N ASN A 116 -6.48 4.71 -7.36
CA ASN A 116 -6.78 3.77 -8.42
C ASN A 116 -5.53 2.95 -8.73
N VAL A 117 -5.76 1.69 -9.06
CA VAL A 117 -4.70 0.72 -9.34
C VAL A 117 -5.08 -0.01 -10.63
N ASP A 118 -4.10 -0.30 -11.49
CA ASP A 118 -4.30 -1.08 -12.70
C ASP A 118 -4.44 -2.59 -12.39
N ASP A 119 -5.47 -2.94 -11.62
CA ASP A 119 -5.90 -4.31 -11.39
C ASP A 119 -7.42 -4.40 -11.56
N PRO A 120 -7.95 -5.23 -12.50
CA PRO A 120 -9.39 -5.37 -12.73
C PRO A 120 -10.17 -5.93 -11.53
N SER A 121 -9.50 -6.57 -10.56
CA SER A 121 -10.11 -6.97 -9.28
C SER A 121 -9.99 -5.91 -8.18
N TYR A 122 -9.29 -4.80 -8.46
CA TYR A 122 -9.13 -3.70 -7.54
C TYR A 122 -10.13 -2.61 -7.88
N LEU A 123 -10.90 -2.25 -6.87
CA LEU A 123 -11.86 -1.18 -6.98
C LEU A 123 -11.36 0.01 -6.15
N MET A 124 -11.64 1.21 -6.66
CA MET A 124 -11.03 2.46 -6.21
C MET A 124 -11.16 2.65 -4.69
N ARG A 125 -10.04 2.88 -4.00
CA ARG A 125 -10.06 3.27 -2.57
C ARG A 125 -10.27 4.77 -2.45
N GLY A 126 -11.31 5.18 -1.74
CA GLY A 126 -11.64 6.58 -1.46
C GLY A 126 -11.52 6.90 0.02
N TYR A 127 -10.88 8.02 0.34
CA TYR A 127 -10.68 8.52 1.69
C TYR A 127 -11.19 9.95 1.81
N PHE A 128 -11.88 10.24 2.91
CA PHE A 128 -12.08 11.59 3.41
C PHE A 128 -10.83 12.03 4.17
N VAL A 129 -10.31 13.20 3.86
CA VAL A 129 -9.05 13.69 4.40
C VAL A 129 -9.29 14.98 5.15
N VAL A 130 -8.88 15.03 6.41
CA VAL A 130 -8.80 16.25 7.22
C VAL A 130 -7.35 16.47 7.60
N GLY A 131 -6.82 17.67 7.37
CA GLY A 131 -5.45 18.02 7.66
C GLY A 131 -5.35 19.28 8.51
N TRP A 132 -4.28 19.37 9.29
CA TRP A 132 -3.93 20.52 10.09
C TRP A 132 -2.42 20.72 10.07
N LYS A 133 -1.98 21.93 9.69
CA LYS A 133 -0.59 22.38 9.75
C LYS A 133 -0.52 23.48 10.82
N PRO A 134 0.00 23.19 12.02
CA PRO A 134 0.11 24.21 13.05
C PRO A 134 1.11 25.31 12.66
N PRO A 135 0.95 26.53 13.19
CA PRO A 135 1.82 27.67 12.92
C PRO A 135 3.03 27.69 13.87
N PHE A 136 3.40 26.55 14.45
CA PHE A 136 4.54 26.42 15.36
C PHE A 136 5.47 25.32 14.85
N LEU A 137 6.73 25.35 15.30
CA LEU A 137 7.79 24.48 14.78
C LEU A 137 7.94 24.59 13.25
N GLU A 138 7.88 25.82 12.72
CA GLU A 138 7.97 26.10 11.28
C GLU A 138 9.18 25.44 10.61
N TYR A 139 10.28 25.29 11.35
CA TYR A 139 11.46 24.56 10.90
C TYR A 139 11.16 23.09 10.56
N LEU A 140 10.31 22.40 11.32
CA LEU A 140 9.93 21.01 11.05
C LEU A 140 8.65 20.89 10.20
N ASN A 141 8.00 22.02 9.89
CA ASN A 141 6.76 22.13 9.13
C ASN A 141 5.80 20.94 9.39
N PRO A 142 5.36 20.76 10.66
CA PRO A 142 4.52 19.63 11.03
C PRO A 142 3.17 19.68 10.32
N GLN A 143 2.65 18.51 9.96
CA GLN A 143 1.32 18.34 9.42
C GLN A 143 0.69 17.09 10.02
N LEU A 144 -0.49 17.25 10.61
CA LEU A 144 -1.34 16.14 11.05
C LEU A 144 -2.43 15.92 9.99
N THR A 145 -2.60 14.70 9.52
CA THR A 145 -3.63 14.34 8.55
C THR A 145 -4.41 13.13 9.05
N VAL A 146 -5.74 13.17 8.97
CA VAL A 146 -6.63 12.06 9.27
C VAL A 146 -7.29 11.62 7.97
N ASN A 147 -6.99 10.40 7.55
CA ASN A 147 -7.57 9.75 6.39
C ASN A 147 -8.62 8.74 6.86
N SER A 148 -9.89 9.03 6.62
CA SER A 148 -11.00 8.14 6.94
C SER A 148 -11.48 7.45 5.67
N LYS A 149 -11.39 6.12 5.61
CA LYS A 149 -11.82 5.34 4.45
C LYS A 149 -13.33 5.49 4.25
N MET A 150 -13.74 5.88 3.05
CA MET A 150 -15.14 6.04 2.64
C MET A 150 -15.60 4.94 1.66
N LEU A 151 -14.72 4.50 0.77
CA LEU A 151 -15.01 3.48 -0.24
C LEU A 151 -14.19 2.21 0.04
N SER A 152 -14.86 1.05 0.10
CA SER A 152 -14.24 -0.27 0.28
C SER A 152 -15.20 -1.37 -0.18
N GLU A 153 -14.81 -2.21 -1.15
CA GLU A 153 -15.72 -3.23 -1.71
C GLU A 153 -15.89 -4.55 -0.97
N SER A 154 -15.06 -4.89 0.00
CA SER A 154 -15.10 -6.25 0.58
C SER A 154 -15.30 -6.26 2.08
N ASN A 155 -15.64 -5.11 2.65
CA ASN A 155 -15.64 -4.95 4.08
C ASN A 155 -17.08 -5.09 4.58
N GLY A 156 -17.32 -6.15 5.34
CA GLY A 156 -18.63 -6.42 5.94
C GLY A 156 -19.15 -5.22 6.73
N ILE A 157 -20.44 -5.29 7.08
CA ILE A 157 -21.14 -4.31 7.92
C ILE A 157 -20.25 -4.07 9.15
N TYR A 158 -19.88 -2.81 9.44
CA TYR A 158 -19.01 -2.37 10.57
C TYR A 158 -17.49 -2.37 10.35
N GLN A 159 -16.99 -1.89 9.20
CA GLN A 159 -15.53 -1.82 8.97
C GLN A 159 -15.05 -0.48 8.40
N GLY A 160 -14.87 0.48 9.31
CA GLY A 160 -14.18 1.74 9.03
C GLY A 160 -12.67 1.60 9.23
N THR A 161 -11.87 2.32 8.44
CA THR A 161 -10.43 2.46 8.72
C THR A 161 -10.09 3.94 8.81
N HIS A 162 -9.45 4.32 9.91
CA HIS A 162 -8.92 5.65 10.13
C HIS A 162 -7.40 5.57 10.18
N ASN A 163 -6.73 6.40 9.39
CA ASN A 163 -5.28 6.49 9.38
C ASN A 163 -4.88 7.93 9.70
N VAL A 164 -4.30 8.12 10.88
CA VAL A 164 -3.76 9.38 11.36
C VAL A 164 -2.28 9.43 11.00
N ARG A 165 -1.85 10.43 10.25
CA ARG A 165 -0.47 10.61 9.82
C ARG A 165 0.10 11.89 10.37
N LEU A 166 1.27 11.79 10.99
CA LEU A 166 2.11 12.92 11.32
C LEU A 166 3.23 13.00 10.28
N THR A 167 3.31 14.13 9.60
CA THR A 167 4.37 14.46 8.65
C THR A 167 5.22 15.58 9.23
N LEU A 168 6.53 15.39 9.22
CA LEU A 168 7.52 16.43 9.49
C LEU A 168 8.34 16.63 8.21
N SER A 169 8.63 17.86 7.84
CA SER A 169 9.39 18.17 6.62
C SER A 169 10.18 19.47 6.76
N HIS A 170 11.29 19.59 6.05
CA HIS A 170 12.02 20.85 5.96
C HIS A 170 12.48 21.08 4.53
N GLU A 171 12.39 22.31 4.03
CA GLU A 171 12.85 22.68 2.69
C GLU A 171 14.18 23.45 2.77
N TYR A 172 15.29 22.77 2.51
CA TYR A 172 16.60 23.42 2.37
C TYR A 172 16.74 24.05 0.99
N PHE A 173 17.37 25.23 0.92
CA PHE A 173 17.66 25.95 -0.33
C PHE A 173 16.40 26.27 -1.16
N LYS A 174 15.29 26.56 -0.49
CA LYS A 174 14.03 26.95 -1.15
C LYS A 174 14.25 28.06 -2.17
N GLY A 175 13.75 27.86 -3.39
CA GLY A 175 13.88 28.81 -4.51
C GLY A 175 15.25 28.84 -5.18
N LYS A 176 16.18 27.94 -4.81
CA LYS A 176 17.44 27.71 -5.54
C LYS A 176 17.24 26.63 -6.60
N LEU A 177 18.22 26.50 -7.51
CA LEU A 177 18.22 25.49 -8.57
C LEU A 177 18.03 24.08 -8.03
N ILE A 178 18.73 23.77 -6.93
CA ILE A 178 18.63 22.49 -6.22
C ILE A 178 18.02 22.78 -4.86
N GLN A 179 16.83 22.25 -4.61
CA GLN A 179 16.17 22.25 -3.31
C GLN A 179 16.19 20.82 -2.74
N VAL A 180 16.45 20.69 -1.43
CA VAL A 180 16.46 19.39 -0.75
C VAL A 180 15.39 19.39 0.33
N THR A 181 14.50 18.40 0.26
CA THR A 181 13.38 18.26 1.19
C THR A 181 13.44 16.90 1.87
N PRO A 182 14.10 16.77 3.04
CA PRO A 182 13.86 15.64 3.91
C PRO A 182 12.48 15.73 4.54
N SER A 183 11.84 14.56 4.71
CA SER A 183 10.58 14.42 5.41
C SER A 183 10.50 13.08 6.13
N LEU A 184 9.75 13.05 7.22
CA LEU A 184 9.41 11.85 7.97
C LEU A 184 7.90 11.79 8.10
N VAL A 185 7.30 10.67 7.68
CA VAL A 185 5.88 10.42 7.88
C VAL A 185 5.71 9.25 8.82
N THR A 186 4.91 9.39 9.88
CA THR A 186 4.52 8.29 10.76
C THR A 186 3.02 8.12 10.70
N GLY A 187 2.57 6.90 10.40
CA GLY A 187 1.16 6.52 10.35
C GLY A 187 0.74 5.76 11.61
N TYR A 188 -0.43 6.12 12.15
CA TYR A 188 -1.17 5.33 13.11
C TYR A 188 -2.50 4.94 12.48
N GLN A 189 -2.81 3.66 12.44
CA GLN A 189 -4.03 3.15 11.85
C GLN A 189 -4.91 2.50 12.91
N ASP A 190 -6.20 2.77 12.80
CA ASP A 190 -7.27 2.16 13.58
C ASP A 190 -8.25 1.52 12.61
N VAL A 191 -8.36 0.19 12.68
CA VAL A 191 -9.33 -0.59 11.93
C VAL A 191 -10.47 -0.90 12.87
N ASN A 192 -11.60 -0.25 12.61
CA ASN A 192 -12.84 -0.48 13.32
C ASN A 192 -13.45 -1.80 12.83
N ASP A 193 -12.90 -2.94 13.27
CA ASP A 193 -13.48 -4.27 13.13
C ASP A 193 -13.99 -4.72 14.51
N ASN A 194 -15.19 -5.28 14.56
CA ASN A 194 -15.81 -5.77 15.79
C ASN A 194 -15.07 -6.96 16.42
N VAL A 195 -14.23 -7.67 15.67
CA VAL A 195 -13.48 -8.84 16.16
C VAL A 195 -12.10 -8.44 16.68
N ASP A 196 -11.23 -7.93 15.80
CA ASP A 196 -9.82 -7.75 16.16
C ASP A 196 -9.46 -6.33 16.67
N ARG A 197 -10.29 -5.31 16.37
CA ARG A 197 -10.07 -3.89 16.73
C ARG A 197 -8.60 -3.44 16.61
N LYS A 198 -7.96 -3.80 15.49
CA LYS A 198 -6.51 -3.63 15.32
C LYS A 198 -6.18 -2.16 15.24
N LYS A 199 -5.21 -1.75 16.07
CA LYS A 199 -4.71 -0.39 16.09
C LYS A 199 -3.24 -0.36 16.41
N GLY A 200 -2.52 0.59 15.84
CA GLY A 200 -1.09 0.74 16.08
C GLY A 200 -0.40 1.59 15.03
N VAL A 201 0.92 1.72 15.18
CA VAL A 201 1.76 2.36 14.18
C VAL A 201 1.75 1.47 12.94
N SER A 202 1.21 2.00 11.83
CA SER A 202 1.16 1.29 10.55
C SER A 202 2.55 1.29 9.91
N ASP A 203 3.13 2.48 9.77
CA ASP A 203 4.34 2.72 9.00
C ASP A 203 5.12 3.94 9.52
N VAL A 204 6.45 3.88 9.34
CA VAL A 204 7.37 5.01 9.51
C VAL A 204 8.14 5.16 8.20
N SER A 205 7.98 6.29 7.55
CA SER A 205 8.39 6.51 6.17
C SER A 205 9.27 7.76 6.03
N PRO A 206 10.59 7.67 6.27
CA PRO A 206 11.52 8.74 5.90
C PRO A 206 11.71 8.82 4.39
N ARG A 207 11.87 10.06 3.92
CA ARG A 207 12.05 10.41 2.51
C ARG A 207 13.03 11.56 2.40
N ILE A 208 13.89 11.52 1.39
CA ILE A 208 14.72 12.66 0.97
C ILE A 208 14.42 12.91 -0.50
N GLN A 209 13.93 14.12 -0.80
CA GLN A 209 13.62 14.57 -2.16
C GLN A 209 14.59 15.67 -2.60
N PHE A 210 15.19 15.51 -3.76
CA PHE A 210 16.00 16.49 -4.47
C PHE A 210 15.16 17.06 -5.62
N ASN A 211 14.90 18.36 -5.58
CA ASN A 211 14.15 19.09 -6.61
C ASN A 211 15.13 19.89 -7.47
N LEU A 212 15.08 19.66 -8.77
CA LEU A 212 15.76 20.43 -9.81
C LEU A 212 14.69 21.12 -10.66
N GLN A 213 14.30 22.33 -10.26
CA GLN A 213 13.14 23.03 -10.83
C GLN A 213 11.88 22.15 -10.77
N ASP A 214 11.32 21.80 -11.92
CA ASP A 214 10.11 20.97 -12.03
C ASP A 214 10.41 19.47 -11.97
N PHE A 215 11.67 19.06 -12.12
CA PHE A 215 12.08 17.66 -11.97
C PHE A 215 12.43 17.33 -10.52
N PHE A 216 12.21 16.09 -10.12
CA PHE A 216 12.65 15.61 -8.81
C PHE A 216 13.17 14.18 -8.84
N PHE A 217 14.06 13.90 -7.90
CA PHE A 217 14.47 12.56 -7.51
C PHE A 217 14.22 12.39 -6.02
N ALA A 218 13.60 11.29 -5.61
CA ALA A 218 13.37 11.01 -4.20
C ALA A 218 13.78 9.57 -3.85
N VAL A 219 14.46 9.46 -2.71
CA VAL A 219 14.74 8.19 -2.05
C VAL A 219 13.79 8.10 -0.87
N ASN A 220 13.08 6.98 -0.79
CA ASN A 220 12.14 6.74 0.27
C ASN A 220 12.43 5.37 0.88
N TRP A 221 12.24 5.30 2.18
CA TRP A 221 12.22 4.06 2.90
C TRP A 221 10.94 4.03 3.72
N MET A 222 10.25 2.90 3.73
CA MET A 222 9.08 2.68 4.57
C MET A 222 9.35 1.47 5.45
N TYR A 223 9.28 1.69 6.75
CA TYR A 223 9.28 0.63 7.75
C TYR A 223 7.84 0.33 8.16
N ARG A 224 7.34 -0.85 7.82
CA ARG A 224 6.03 -1.37 8.24
C ARG A 224 6.14 -1.90 9.67
N ALA A 225 5.76 -1.06 10.64
CA ALA A 225 5.82 -1.44 12.05
C ALA A 225 4.82 -2.57 12.36
N THR A 226 3.63 -2.51 11.75
CA THR A 226 2.57 -3.52 11.91
C THR A 226 2.06 -3.97 10.54
N PRO A 227 2.71 -4.98 9.89
CA PRO A 227 2.36 -5.42 8.53
C PRO A 227 0.88 -5.79 8.34
N SER A 228 0.26 -6.37 9.37
CA SER A 228 -1.16 -6.75 9.34
C SER A 228 -2.13 -5.58 9.20
N LEU A 229 -1.69 -4.33 9.42
CA LEU A 229 -2.48 -3.12 9.17
C LEU A 229 -2.36 -2.62 7.72
N VAL A 230 -1.31 -3.02 6.99
CA VAL A 230 -0.92 -2.46 5.69
C VAL A 230 -1.20 -3.43 4.53
N ASP A 231 -1.01 -4.74 4.73
CA ASP A 231 -0.88 -5.71 3.64
C ASP A 231 -2.17 -6.47 3.27
N ASN A 232 -3.26 -6.29 4.03
CA ASN A 232 -4.48 -7.08 3.82
C ASN A 232 -5.45 -6.37 2.88
N GLN A 233 -5.38 -6.76 1.61
CA GLN A 233 -6.17 -6.17 0.52
C GLN A 233 -7.59 -6.75 0.38
N TYR A 234 -7.86 -7.92 0.97
CA TYR A 234 -9.17 -8.59 0.89
C TYR A 234 -9.55 -9.16 2.27
N ALA A 235 -10.81 -8.93 2.69
CA ALA A 235 -11.44 -9.46 3.90
C ALA A 235 -10.95 -8.90 5.25
N THR A 236 -11.50 -7.77 5.65
CA THR A 236 -11.97 -7.66 7.05
C THR A 236 -13.44 -8.14 7.04
N PRO A 237 -13.95 -8.90 8.03
CA PRO A 237 -13.37 -9.20 9.33
C PRO A 237 -12.69 -10.57 9.29
N SER A 238 -11.59 -10.77 10.01
CA SER A 238 -10.98 -12.10 10.07
C SER A 238 -10.40 -12.36 11.45
N SER A 239 -10.98 -13.29 12.20
CA SER A 239 -10.36 -13.82 13.41
C SER A 239 -9.03 -14.50 13.06
N GLY A 240 -7.94 -14.04 13.66
CA GLY A 240 -6.61 -14.64 13.48
C GLY A 240 -5.77 -13.98 12.38
N VAL A 241 -4.46 -14.20 12.46
CA VAL A 241 -3.50 -13.65 11.50
C VAL A 241 -3.78 -14.17 10.11
N TYR A 242 -3.79 -13.24 9.15
CA TYR A 242 -3.92 -13.53 7.74
C TYR A 242 -2.83 -14.51 7.29
N PRO A 243 -3.21 -15.60 6.60
CA PRO A 243 -2.31 -16.20 5.64
C PRO A 243 -1.85 -15.07 4.71
N ASP A 244 -0.55 -14.84 4.60
CA ASP A 244 0.04 -14.11 3.49
C ASP A 244 -0.38 -14.79 2.18
N THR A 245 -1.53 -14.37 1.64
CA THR A 245 -2.02 -14.80 0.33
C THR A 245 -1.51 -13.88 -0.76
N ASN A 246 -0.53 -13.03 -0.45
CA ASN A 246 0.04 -12.11 -1.39
C ASN A 246 0.81 -12.91 -2.44
N GLN A 247 0.17 -13.12 -3.59
CA GLN A 247 0.77 -13.80 -4.73
C GLN A 247 2.06 -13.11 -5.23
N THR A 248 2.35 -11.88 -4.75
CA THR A 248 3.53 -11.08 -5.13
C THR A 248 4.78 -11.36 -4.29
N ASP A 249 4.70 -12.06 -3.14
CA ASP A 249 5.87 -12.22 -2.26
C ASP A 249 6.45 -13.63 -2.16
N ASP A 250 5.86 -14.61 -2.86
CA ASP A 250 6.35 -15.99 -2.95
C ASP A 250 6.49 -16.67 -1.57
N ARG A 251 5.86 -16.14 -0.50
CA ARG A 251 5.90 -16.72 0.85
C ARG A 251 4.72 -17.67 1.02
N THR A 252 5.02 -18.93 1.32
CA THR A 252 3.97 -19.89 1.70
C THR A 252 3.69 -19.75 3.19
N VAL A 253 2.41 -19.59 3.50
CA VAL A 253 1.94 -19.48 4.88
C VAL A 253 2.30 -20.73 5.65
N ASP A 254 2.93 -20.59 6.81
CA ASP A 254 3.10 -21.72 7.74
C ASP A 254 1.72 -22.04 8.36
N PRO A 255 1.04 -23.11 7.89
CA PRO A 255 -0.34 -23.37 8.31
C PRO A 255 -0.42 -23.73 9.80
N SER A 256 0.68 -24.20 10.39
CA SER A 256 0.78 -24.61 11.79
C SER A 256 0.75 -23.45 12.79
N LYS A 257 0.98 -22.22 12.31
CA LYS A 257 0.92 -20.98 13.10
C LYS A 257 -0.42 -20.26 12.97
N VAL A 258 -1.30 -20.74 12.07
CA VAL A 258 -2.63 -20.17 11.83
C VAL A 258 -3.72 -21.13 12.31
N HIS A 259 -3.50 -22.43 12.18
CA HIS A 259 -4.48 -23.47 12.53
C HIS A 259 -3.83 -24.64 13.28
N GLY A 260 -4.64 -25.40 14.02
CA GLY A 260 -4.23 -26.65 14.67
C GLY A 260 -4.03 -26.56 16.20
N TYR A 261 -3.98 -27.74 16.83
CA TYR A 261 -3.92 -27.88 18.30
C TYR A 261 -2.67 -27.24 18.93
N THR A 262 -1.54 -27.23 18.21
CA THR A 262 -0.30 -26.59 18.66
C THR A 262 -0.43 -25.08 18.70
N ASN A 263 -1.05 -24.47 17.68
CA ASN A 263 -1.36 -23.04 17.67
C ASN A 263 -2.28 -22.68 18.84
N GLU A 264 -3.36 -23.44 19.03
CA GLU A 264 -4.32 -23.22 20.11
C GLU A 264 -3.69 -23.35 21.49
N ALA A 265 -2.81 -24.34 21.71
CA ALA A 265 -2.06 -24.47 22.95
C ALA A 265 -1.15 -23.26 23.23
N VAL A 266 -0.47 -22.74 22.20
CA VAL A 266 0.40 -21.56 22.33
C VAL A 266 -0.41 -20.29 22.59
N ILE A 267 -1.52 -20.08 21.87
CA ILE A 267 -2.43 -18.95 22.12
C ILE A 267 -2.99 -19.01 23.54
N ASN A 268 -3.42 -20.18 24.00
CA ASN A 268 -3.94 -20.37 25.35
C ASN A 268 -2.86 -20.10 26.40
N ALA A 269 -1.63 -20.53 26.17
CA ALA A 269 -0.50 -20.22 27.04
C ALA A 269 -0.23 -18.71 27.08
N ILE A 270 -0.13 -18.04 25.93
CA ILE A 270 0.08 -16.58 25.88
C ILE A 270 -1.07 -15.86 26.59
N THR A 271 -2.32 -16.24 26.35
CA THR A 271 -3.49 -15.61 26.98
C THR A 271 -3.50 -15.81 28.50
N THR A 272 -3.10 -17.00 28.98
CA THR A 272 -3.08 -17.34 30.41
C THR A 272 -1.95 -16.65 31.17
N TYR A 273 -0.77 -16.54 30.55
CA TYR A 273 0.44 -16.03 31.21
C TYR A 273 0.74 -14.56 30.92
N SER A 274 -0.01 -13.91 30.03
CA SER A 274 0.19 -12.50 29.75
C SER A 274 -0.36 -11.60 30.86
N PRO A 275 0.33 -10.50 31.20
CA PRO A 275 -0.07 -9.60 32.28
C PRO A 275 -1.37 -8.83 32.01
N ASN A 276 -1.77 -8.69 30.74
CA ASN A 276 -3.05 -8.11 30.33
C ASN A 276 -3.37 -8.48 28.87
N GLU A 277 -4.60 -8.17 28.45
CA GLU A 277 -5.12 -8.43 27.10
C GLU A 277 -4.30 -7.74 25.99
N PHE A 278 -3.75 -6.55 26.24
CA PHE A 278 -2.94 -5.84 25.24
C PHE A 278 -1.63 -6.57 24.95
N VAL A 279 -0.96 -7.04 26.00
CA VAL A 279 0.29 -7.81 25.88
C VAL A 279 0.01 -9.19 25.30
N ALA A 280 -1.09 -9.85 25.71
CA ALA A 280 -1.51 -11.12 25.14
C ALA A 280 -1.72 -11.01 23.62
N ARG A 281 -2.44 -9.97 23.19
CA ARG A 281 -2.73 -9.72 21.78
C ARG A 281 -1.46 -9.45 20.97
N ASP A 282 -0.54 -8.62 21.49
CA ASP A 282 0.73 -8.32 20.81
C ASP A 282 1.61 -9.57 20.65
N LEU A 283 1.68 -10.40 21.70
CA LEU A 283 2.44 -11.66 21.67
C LEU A 283 1.82 -12.71 20.73
N ILE A 284 0.49 -12.85 20.73
CA ILE A 284 -0.22 -13.72 19.76
C ILE A 284 0.05 -13.23 18.34
N GLN A 285 -0.08 -11.93 18.10
CA GLN A 285 0.19 -11.33 16.80
C GLN A 285 1.64 -11.54 16.37
N HIS A 286 2.60 -11.39 17.28
CA HIS A 286 4.01 -11.65 17.00
C HIS A 286 4.27 -13.12 16.63
N TYR A 287 3.76 -14.06 17.44
CA TYR A 287 3.89 -15.51 17.21
C TYR A 287 3.30 -15.95 15.87
N GLN A 288 2.11 -15.44 15.56
CA GLN A 288 1.37 -15.81 14.35
C GLN A 288 1.82 -15.01 13.11
N SER A 289 2.49 -13.86 13.28
CA SER A 289 2.98 -13.06 12.15
C SER A 289 4.06 -13.79 11.36
N GLN A 290 3.94 -13.76 10.04
CA GLN A 290 5.04 -14.15 9.17
C GLN A 290 6.07 -13.02 9.16
N HIS A 291 7.34 -13.39 9.17
CA HIS A 291 8.46 -12.44 9.16
C HIS A 291 8.62 -11.85 7.75
N ILE A 292 7.63 -11.07 7.32
CA ILE A 292 7.62 -10.33 6.05
C ILE A 292 8.68 -9.24 6.13
N VAL A 293 9.35 -8.95 5.00
CA VAL A 293 10.28 -7.82 4.87
C VAL A 293 9.58 -6.55 5.35
N ARG A 294 10.02 -5.96 6.46
CA ARG A 294 9.35 -4.77 7.02
C ARG A 294 9.82 -3.47 6.38
N GLY A 295 11.06 -3.46 5.87
CA GLY A 295 11.67 -2.31 5.20
C GLY A 295 11.51 -2.38 3.69
N ILE A 296 10.86 -1.39 3.10
CA ILE A 296 10.71 -1.24 1.65
C ILE A 296 11.44 0.02 1.21
N TYR A 297 12.33 -0.10 0.24
CA TYR A 297 12.93 1.03 -0.44
C TYR A 297 12.16 1.33 -1.72
N PHE A 298 11.82 2.60 -1.93
CA PHE A 298 11.28 3.03 -3.20
C PHE A 298 11.93 4.31 -3.70
N PHE A 299 12.27 4.30 -4.98
CA PHE A 299 12.91 5.41 -5.66
C PHE A 299 11.91 6.06 -6.60
N ASN A 300 11.76 7.37 -6.53
CA ASN A 300 10.92 8.13 -7.44
C ASN A 300 11.80 9.05 -8.28
N VAL A 301 11.69 8.94 -9.60
CA VAL A 301 12.13 10.00 -10.52
C VAL A 301 10.87 10.63 -11.09
N GLY A 302 10.80 11.95 -11.16
CA GLY A 302 9.57 12.58 -11.55
C GLY A 302 9.62 14.01 -12.02
N TYR A 303 8.45 14.48 -12.43
CA TYR A 303 8.21 15.84 -12.88
C TYR A 303 6.91 16.36 -12.24
N SER A 304 6.94 17.62 -11.79
CA SER A 304 5.86 18.27 -11.06
C SER A 304 5.50 19.59 -11.73
N ILE A 305 4.32 19.65 -12.35
CA ILE A 305 3.77 20.92 -12.85
C ILE A 305 2.86 21.52 -11.77
N ARG A 306 3.02 22.82 -11.53
CA ARG A 306 2.04 23.65 -10.84
C ARG A 306 1.39 24.58 -11.85
N ILE A 307 0.08 24.41 -12.07
CA ILE A 307 -0.75 25.27 -12.93
C ILE A 307 -1.63 26.13 -12.03
#